data_AF-A0A1C7MT84-F1
#
_entry.id   AF-A0A1C7MT84-F1
#
_cell.length_a   1.000
_cell.length_b   1.000
_cell.length_c   1.000
_cell.angle_alpha   90.00
_cell.angle_beta   90.00
_cell.angle_gamma   90.00
#
_symmetry.space_group_name_H-M   'P 1'
#
loop_
_entity.id
_entity.type
_entity.pdbx_description
1 polymer ?
#
loop_
_entity_poly.entity_id
_entity_poly.type
_entity_poly.pdbx_seq_one_letter_code
_entity_poly.pdbx_strand_id
1 'polypeptide(L)'
;MFSLRLPNPDIILELLGRSNGKALIYDPSYESALSKSTVSTYVAVDTRAIDVEDVSLPLNEKGRNGDDTIMIFHTSGSTSGCPKLVPCSYAWWDFTIRKAQQVMKPKSSRRRQDVTVWMGSMCHIAQTFMLAGVIQHGSCTVQFTQQAFSSDELVDMIRRCGLTRINQFPTYLSRHIRASRRDPKLLALLQGLDD
;
A
#
# COMPACT_ATOMS: atom_id res chain seq x y z
N MET A 1 -0.43 7.99 7.92
CA MET A 1 -0.49 9.24 7.11
C MET A 1 0.70 10.08 7.58
N PHE A 2 1.84 10.14 6.88
CA PHE A 2 2.06 10.79 5.58
C PHE A 2 3.00 9.98 4.67
N SER A 3 2.65 9.88 3.39
CA SER A 3 3.59 9.72 2.28
C SER A 3 3.35 10.93 1.40
N LEU A 4 3.86 12.07 1.84
CA LEU A 4 4.17 13.18 0.96
C LEU A 4 5.66 13.07 0.78
N ARG A 5 6.15 13.21 -0.46
CA ARG A 5 7.55 13.47 -0.76
C ARG A 5 8.14 14.27 0.39
N LEU A 6 8.94 13.63 1.24
CA LEU A 6 9.69 14.37 2.24
C LEU A 6 10.50 15.34 1.38
N PRO A 7 10.29 16.67 1.50
CA PRO A 7 10.84 17.63 0.55
C PRO A 7 12.36 17.58 0.52
N ASN A 8 12.95 16.95 1.53
CA ASN A 8 14.35 16.60 1.57
C ASN A 8 14.57 15.07 1.48
N PRO A 9 15.21 14.56 0.41
CA PRO A 9 15.62 13.15 0.32
C PRO A 9 16.61 12.73 1.41
N ASP A 10 17.30 13.67 2.06
CA ASP A 10 18.20 13.40 3.18
C ASP A 10 17.47 12.65 4.31
N ILE A 11 16.16 12.88 4.52
CA ILE A 11 15.40 12.17 5.54
C ILE A 11 15.29 10.67 5.22
N ILE A 12 15.16 10.30 3.94
CA ILE A 12 15.12 8.89 3.55
C ILE A 12 16.47 8.22 3.82
N LEU A 13 17.57 8.90 3.50
CA LEU A 13 18.92 8.40 3.77
C LEU A 13 19.21 8.33 5.28
N GLU A 14 18.72 9.29 6.07
CA GLU A 14 18.81 9.25 7.54
C GLU A 14 18.05 8.06 8.11
N LEU A 15 16.80 7.84 7.67
CA LEU A 15 16.00 6.69 8.10
C LEU A 15 16.62 5.36 7.68
N LEU A 16 17.25 5.31 6.49
CA LEU A 16 18.01 4.16 6.03
C LEU A 16 19.21 3.88 6.94
N GLY A 17 19.97 4.91 7.31
CA GLY A 17 21.08 4.81 8.26
C GLY A 17 20.61 4.34 9.64
N ARG A 18 19.55 4.95 10.18
CA ARG A 18 18.96 4.59 11.49
C ARG A 18 18.40 3.18 11.53
N SER A 19 17.89 2.67 10.40
CA SER A 19 17.38 1.30 10.28
C SER A 19 18.48 0.28 9.93
N ASN A 20 19.75 0.71 9.83
CA ASN A 20 20.88 -0.12 9.42
C ASN A 20 20.69 -0.76 8.03
N GLY A 21 19.97 -0.06 7.14
CA GLY A 21 19.76 -0.49 5.76
C GLY A 21 21.09 -0.62 5.00
N LYS A 22 21.19 -1.64 4.16
CA LYS A 22 22.42 -1.99 3.41
C LYS A 22 22.34 -1.70 1.93
N ALA A 23 21.12 -1.50 1.44
CA ALA A 23 20.84 -1.23 0.04
C ALA A 23 19.56 -0.40 -0.08
N LEU A 24 19.40 0.25 -1.22
CA LEU A 24 18.20 0.99 -1.58
C LEU A 24 17.72 0.55 -2.96
N ILE A 25 16.42 0.23 -3.06
CA ILE A 25 15.74 0.01 -4.34
C ILE A 25 14.90 1.25 -4.65
N TYR A 26 15.00 1.79 -5.86
CA TYR A 26 14.37 3.07 -6.21
C TYR A 26 13.85 3.14 -7.65
N ASP A 27 12.82 3.94 -7.89
CA ASP A 27 12.33 4.22 -9.25
C ASP A 27 13.27 5.24 -9.95
N PRO A 28 13.57 5.08 -11.26
CA PRO A 28 14.49 5.96 -11.99
C PRO A 28 14.23 7.46 -11.82
N SER A 29 12.97 7.86 -11.63
CA SER A 29 12.61 9.27 -11.41
C SER A 29 13.22 9.89 -10.15
N TYR A 30 13.76 9.08 -9.23
CA TYR A 30 14.43 9.54 -8.00
C TYR A 30 15.96 9.50 -8.08
N GLU A 31 16.57 9.13 -9.20
CA GLU A 31 18.03 8.99 -9.32
C GLU A 31 18.80 10.24 -8.86
N SER A 32 18.34 11.42 -9.29
CA SER A 32 18.94 12.71 -8.90
C SER A 32 18.98 12.95 -7.38
N ALA A 33 18.05 12.35 -6.63
CA ALA A 33 17.94 12.49 -5.18
C ALA A 33 18.91 11.56 -4.40
N LEU A 34 19.57 10.62 -5.09
CA LEU A 34 20.41 9.59 -4.47
C LEU A 34 21.91 9.86 -4.55
N SER A 35 22.32 11.03 -5.05
CA SER A 35 23.73 11.44 -5.17
C SER A 35 24.54 11.35 -3.87
N LYS A 36 23.86 11.40 -2.71
CA LYS A 36 24.46 11.30 -1.37
C LYS A 36 24.34 9.91 -0.72
N SER A 37 23.85 8.89 -1.43
CA SER A 37 23.68 7.55 -0.86
C SER A 37 25.04 6.95 -0.50
N THR A 38 25.18 6.48 0.74
CA THR A 38 26.37 5.78 1.22
C THR A 38 26.25 4.26 1.10
N VAL A 39 25.09 3.77 0.64
CA VAL A 39 24.81 2.35 0.44
C VAL A 39 24.63 2.01 -1.04
N SER A 40 24.70 0.72 -1.36
CA SER A 40 24.43 0.22 -2.72
C SER A 40 23.01 0.58 -3.16
N THR A 41 22.86 1.09 -4.37
CA THR A 41 21.56 1.46 -4.94
C THR A 41 21.23 0.56 -6.13
N TYR A 42 19.95 0.23 -6.27
CA TYR A 42 19.43 -0.64 -7.32
C TYR A 42 18.18 -0.01 -7.91
N VAL A 43 18.15 0.13 -9.23
CA VAL A 43 16.96 0.62 -9.93
C VAL A 43 15.88 -0.45 -9.89
N ALA A 44 14.66 -0.06 -9.52
CA ALA A 44 13.48 -0.89 -9.61
C ALA A 44 13.15 -1.15 -11.08
N VAL A 45 13.03 -2.43 -11.45
CA VAL A 45 12.75 -2.83 -12.83
C VAL A 45 11.27 -3.16 -12.98
N ASP A 46 10.68 -2.73 -14.09
CA ASP A 46 9.35 -3.21 -14.48
C ASP A 46 9.48 -4.66 -14.96
N THR A 47 8.96 -5.59 -14.17
CA THR A 47 9.04 -7.02 -14.46
C THR A 47 8.30 -7.41 -15.74
N ARG A 48 7.43 -6.55 -16.28
CA ARG A 48 6.77 -6.78 -17.58
C ARG A 48 7.68 -6.51 -18.76
N ALA A 49 8.78 -5.80 -18.54
CA ALA A 49 9.75 -5.43 -19.57
C ALA A 49 10.96 -6.39 -19.62
N ILE A 50 11.00 -7.38 -18.74
CA ILE A 50 12.10 -8.35 -18.62
C ILE A 50 11.54 -9.77 -18.62
N ASP A 51 12.28 -10.69 -19.24
CA ASP A 51 11.97 -12.11 -19.14
C ASP A 51 12.44 -12.64 -17.77
N VAL A 52 11.49 -13.16 -17.00
CA VAL A 52 11.72 -13.66 -15.64
C VAL A 52 11.22 -15.09 -15.47
N GLU A 53 10.81 -15.77 -16.55
CA GLU A 53 10.21 -17.11 -16.45
C GLU A 53 11.19 -18.14 -15.87
N ASP A 54 12.48 -18.02 -16.22
CA ASP A 54 13.54 -18.93 -15.77
C ASP A 54 14.23 -18.48 -14.46
N VAL A 55 13.78 -17.39 -13.84
CA VAL A 55 14.38 -16.90 -12.60
C VAL A 55 13.90 -17.76 -11.42
N SER A 56 14.82 -18.59 -10.91
CA SER A 56 14.56 -19.38 -9.70
C SER A 56 14.37 -18.46 -8.49
N LEU A 57 13.21 -18.54 -7.85
CA LEU A 57 12.97 -17.85 -6.58
C LEU A 57 13.69 -18.59 -5.44
N PRO A 58 14.28 -17.85 -4.47
CA PRO A 58 14.88 -18.48 -3.31
C PRO A 58 13.84 -19.29 -2.54
N LEU A 59 14.27 -20.43 -1.99
CA LEU A 59 13.42 -21.25 -1.13
C LEU A 59 13.05 -20.45 0.12
N ASN A 60 11.81 -20.63 0.59
CA ASN A 60 11.39 -20.10 1.87
C ASN A 60 12.23 -20.74 2.98
N GLU A 61 13.06 -19.94 3.63
CA GLU A 61 13.87 -20.40 4.76
C GLU A 61 12.98 -20.78 5.94
N LYS A 62 13.16 -22.00 6.46
CA LYS A 62 12.48 -22.49 7.65
C LYS A 62 13.24 -22.09 8.92
N GLY A 63 12.55 -21.96 10.04
CA GLY A 63 13.18 -21.83 11.36
C GLY A 63 13.59 -20.41 11.76
N ARG A 64 12.98 -19.37 11.17
CA ARG A 64 13.15 -17.98 11.65
C ARG A 64 12.58 -17.82 13.06
N ASN A 65 13.26 -17.06 13.91
CA ASN A 65 12.72 -16.72 15.23
C ASN A 65 11.54 -15.76 15.05
N GLY A 66 10.44 -16.01 15.76
CA GLY A 66 9.26 -15.15 15.73
C GLY A 66 9.54 -13.69 16.12
N ASP A 67 10.58 -13.46 16.93
CA ASP A 67 10.99 -12.13 17.38
C ASP A 67 11.90 -11.39 16.38
N ASP A 68 12.40 -12.07 15.36
CA ASP A 68 13.24 -11.44 14.34
C ASP A 68 12.42 -10.41 13.54
N THR A 69 13.05 -9.28 13.21
CA THR A 69 12.41 -8.20 12.43
C THR A 69 12.32 -8.59 10.96
N ILE A 70 11.10 -8.60 10.41
CA ILE A 70 10.85 -8.83 8.98
C ILE A 70 10.72 -7.52 8.20
N MET A 71 10.18 -6.48 8.82
CA MET A 71 9.93 -5.19 8.19
C MET A 71 10.09 -4.05 9.21
N ILE A 72 10.47 -2.87 8.75
CA ILE A 72 10.50 -1.66 9.59
C ILE A 72 9.56 -0.63 8.96
N PHE A 73 8.51 -0.27 9.70
CA PHE A 73 7.63 0.84 9.34
C PHE A 73 8.11 2.14 9.99
N HIS A 74 7.56 3.26 9.51
CA HIS A 74 7.87 4.58 10.05
C HIS A 74 6.60 5.26 10.52
N THR A 75 6.66 5.91 11.69
CA THR A 75 5.59 6.83 12.09
C THR A 75 5.69 8.15 11.31
N SER A 76 4.61 8.93 11.30
CA SER A 76 4.58 10.25 10.64
C SER A 76 5.56 11.26 11.20
N GLY A 77 6.06 11.05 12.44
CA GLY A 77 6.85 12.04 13.16
C GLY A 77 6.08 13.30 13.56
N SER A 78 4.75 13.36 13.40
CA SER A 78 3.96 14.60 13.58
C SER A 78 4.04 15.22 14.97
N THR A 79 4.36 14.43 15.99
CA THR A 79 4.50 14.91 17.38
C THR A 79 5.95 15.24 17.73
N SER A 80 6.94 14.55 17.14
CA SER A 80 8.37 14.68 17.47
C SER A 80 9.20 15.39 16.41
N GLY A 81 8.60 15.83 15.30
CA GLY A 81 9.30 16.38 14.14
C GLY A 81 10.10 15.35 13.31
N CYS A 82 10.38 14.17 13.86
CA CYS A 82 11.16 13.12 13.21
C CYS A 82 10.41 11.77 13.23
N PRO A 83 10.34 11.05 12.10
CA PRO A 83 9.81 9.68 12.04
C PRO A 83 10.55 8.74 13.00
N LYS A 84 9.80 7.83 13.62
CA LYS A 84 10.33 6.76 14.47
C LYS A 84 10.27 5.43 13.73
N LEU A 85 11.30 4.61 13.93
CA LEU A 85 11.31 3.23 13.44
C LEU A 85 10.32 2.40 14.26
N VAL A 86 9.55 1.57 13.56
CA VAL A 86 8.60 0.61 14.14
C VAL A 86 8.96 -0.77 13.58
N PRO A 87 9.83 -1.52 14.28
CA PRO A 87 10.16 -2.88 13.89
C PRO A 87 8.93 -3.77 13.98
N CYS A 88 8.67 -4.53 12.91
CA CYS A 88 7.65 -5.56 12.85
C CYS A 88 8.33 -6.91 12.85
N SER A 89 8.03 -7.75 13.85
CA SER A 89 8.59 -9.09 13.95
C SER A 89 7.80 -10.10 13.11
N TYR A 90 8.39 -11.26 12.84
CA TYR A 90 7.68 -12.37 12.16
C TYR A 90 6.40 -12.77 12.90
N ALA A 91 6.42 -12.87 14.23
CA ALA A 91 5.26 -13.22 15.03
C ALA A 91 4.15 -12.16 14.94
N TRP A 92 4.51 -10.88 14.97
CA TRP A 92 3.54 -9.81 14.78
C TRP A 92 2.96 -9.81 13.36
N TRP A 93 3.80 -10.02 12.35
CA TRP A 93 3.34 -10.09 10.97
C TRP A 93 2.43 -11.31 10.72
N ASP A 94 2.75 -12.46 11.29
CA ASP A 94 1.93 -13.67 11.23
C ASP A 94 0.55 -13.46 11.89
N PHE A 95 0.49 -12.81 13.05
CA PHE A 95 -0.79 -12.36 13.63
C PHE A 95 -1.55 -11.41 12.69
N THR A 96 -0.83 -10.46 12.08
CA THR A 96 -1.38 -9.47 11.16
C THR A 96 -2.00 -10.14 9.93
N ILE A 97 -1.34 -11.14 9.35
CA ILE A 97 -1.84 -11.98 8.24
C ILE A 97 -3.11 -12.72 8.66
N ARG A 98 -3.14 -13.37 9.83
CA ARG A 98 -4.34 -14.08 10.31
C ARG A 98 -5.51 -13.11 10.51
N LYS A 99 -5.24 -11.91 11.02
CA LYS A 99 -6.27 -10.88 11.20
C LYS A 99 -6.77 -10.33 9.87
N ALA A 100 -5.86 -10.06 8.93
CA ALA A 100 -6.20 -9.60 7.58
C ALA A 100 -7.12 -10.60 6.88
N GLN A 101 -6.86 -11.91 7.00
CA GLN A 101 -7.71 -12.95 6.44
C GLN A 101 -9.18 -12.82 6.88
N GLN A 102 -9.41 -12.48 8.14
CA GLN A 102 -10.77 -12.34 8.68
C GLN A 102 -11.41 -11.02 8.24
N VAL A 103 -10.67 -9.91 8.36
CA VAL A 103 -11.18 -8.55 8.10
C VAL A 103 -11.41 -8.30 6.62
N MET A 104 -10.55 -8.85 5.76
CA MET A 104 -10.57 -8.61 4.31
C MET A 104 -11.39 -9.61 3.52
N LYS A 105 -12.10 -10.52 4.18
CA LYS A 105 -12.96 -11.50 3.52
C LYS A 105 -13.95 -10.80 2.58
N PRO A 106 -14.02 -11.20 1.30
CA PRO A 106 -15.02 -10.69 0.37
C PRO A 106 -16.44 -10.84 0.93
N LYS A 107 -17.23 -9.76 0.81
CA LYS A 107 -18.58 -9.69 1.40
C LYS A 107 -19.69 -10.15 0.46
N SER A 108 -19.47 -10.07 -0.86
CA SER A 108 -20.53 -10.38 -1.82
C SER A 108 -20.86 -11.86 -1.88
N SER A 109 -22.16 -12.19 -1.80
CA SER A 109 -22.70 -13.52 -2.12
C SER A 109 -22.83 -13.76 -3.62
N ARG A 110 -22.79 -12.69 -4.40
CA ARG A 110 -22.77 -12.74 -5.86
C ARG A 110 -21.37 -13.20 -6.24
N ARG A 111 -21.26 -14.21 -7.11
CA ARG A 111 -19.97 -14.76 -7.63
C ARG A 111 -19.21 -13.73 -8.49
N ARG A 112 -18.93 -12.54 -7.93
CA ARG A 112 -18.17 -11.46 -8.56
C ARG A 112 -16.76 -11.45 -8.00
N GLN A 113 -15.80 -11.12 -8.86
CA GLN A 113 -14.43 -10.84 -8.43
C GLN A 113 -14.47 -9.70 -7.40
N ASP A 114 -13.81 -9.90 -6.27
CA ASP A 114 -13.67 -8.86 -5.27
C ASP A 114 -12.56 -7.90 -5.70
N VAL A 115 -12.89 -6.61 -5.71
CA VAL A 115 -12.02 -5.54 -6.18
C VAL A 115 -12.04 -4.40 -5.16
N THR A 116 -10.90 -4.13 -4.54
CA THR A 116 -10.75 -3.05 -3.55
C THR A 116 -9.86 -1.93 -4.06
N VAL A 117 -10.04 -0.72 -3.57
CA VAL A 117 -9.18 0.40 -3.96
C VAL A 117 -7.82 0.29 -3.26
N TRP A 118 -6.77 0.73 -3.92
CA TRP A 118 -5.47 0.93 -3.28
C TRP A 118 -5.60 2.13 -2.33
N MET A 119 -5.35 2.00 -1.03
CA MET A 119 -5.61 3.09 -0.07
C MET A 119 -4.52 4.18 -0.09
N GLY A 120 -3.28 3.80 -0.43
CA GLY A 120 -2.12 4.71 -0.42
C GLY A 120 -0.78 4.00 -0.46
N SER A 121 0.28 4.67 -0.02
CA SER A 121 1.65 4.12 -0.05
C SER A 121 1.79 2.83 0.78
N MET A 122 2.60 1.87 0.29
CA MET A 122 3.03 0.67 1.03
C MET A 122 3.87 0.98 2.28
N CYS A 123 4.39 2.20 2.41
CA CYS A 123 5.01 2.64 3.67
C CYS A 123 3.98 2.75 4.82
N HIS A 124 2.68 2.76 4.50
CA HIS A 124 1.62 2.80 5.49
C HIS A 124 1.21 1.39 5.91
N ILE A 125 1.36 1.08 7.20
CA ILE A 125 1.04 -0.25 7.74
C ILE A 125 -0.38 -0.73 7.39
N ALA A 126 -1.37 0.17 7.36
CA ALA A 126 -2.73 -0.22 6.98
C ALA A 126 -2.82 -0.61 5.50
N GLN A 127 -2.10 0.02 4.58
CA GLN A 127 -2.10 -0.42 3.17
C GLN A 127 -1.49 -1.83 3.07
N THR A 128 -0.38 -2.07 3.74
CA THR A 128 0.30 -3.37 3.75
C THR A 128 -0.57 -4.46 4.37
N PHE A 129 -1.31 -4.14 5.44
CA PHE A 129 -2.34 -4.99 6.01
C PHE A 129 -3.44 -5.35 5.01
N MET A 130 -4.01 -4.35 4.32
CA MET A 130 -5.07 -4.58 3.33
C MET A 130 -4.55 -5.46 2.18
N LEU A 131 -3.33 -5.20 1.69
CA LEU A 131 -2.72 -5.99 0.63
C LEU A 131 -2.53 -7.45 1.04
N ALA A 132 -2.06 -7.72 2.27
CA ALA A 132 -1.92 -9.09 2.77
C ALA A 132 -3.27 -9.85 2.70
N GLY A 133 -4.35 -9.21 3.12
CA GLY A 133 -5.69 -9.78 3.03
C GLY A 133 -6.17 -9.98 1.58
N VAL A 134 -5.90 -9.01 0.70
CA VAL A 134 -6.23 -9.12 -0.73
C VAL A 134 -5.54 -10.33 -1.37
N ILE A 135 -4.24 -10.53 -1.09
CA ILE A 135 -3.48 -11.67 -1.59
C ILE A 135 -4.08 -12.99 -1.06
N GLN A 136 -4.42 -13.07 0.22
CA GLN A 136 -4.99 -14.27 0.83
C GLN A 136 -6.32 -14.71 0.20
N HIS A 137 -7.12 -13.78 -0.30
CA HIS A 137 -8.43 -14.06 -0.90
C HIS A 137 -8.41 -14.08 -2.43
N GLY A 138 -7.25 -13.85 -3.07
CA GLY A 138 -7.19 -13.71 -4.53
C GLY A 138 -8.01 -12.54 -5.06
N SER A 139 -8.17 -11.47 -4.26
CA SER A 139 -8.87 -10.26 -4.67
C SER A 139 -8.03 -9.41 -5.61
N CYS A 140 -8.66 -8.47 -6.32
CA CYS A 140 -7.96 -7.48 -7.14
C CYS A 140 -7.86 -6.13 -6.41
N THR A 141 -6.89 -5.31 -6.83
CA THR A 141 -6.80 -3.91 -6.39
C THR A 141 -6.85 -2.95 -7.57
N VAL A 142 -7.40 -1.76 -7.35
CA VAL A 142 -7.38 -0.66 -8.33
C VAL A 142 -6.52 0.48 -7.80
N GLN A 143 -5.49 0.86 -8.54
CA GLN A 143 -4.65 1.99 -8.21
C GLN A 143 -5.22 3.28 -8.80
N PHE A 144 -5.25 4.33 -7.98
CA PHE A 144 -5.61 5.68 -8.41
C PHE A 144 -4.39 6.44 -8.95
N THR A 145 -4.65 7.53 -9.66
CA THR A 145 -3.63 8.49 -10.11
C THR A 145 -3.04 9.29 -8.96
N GLN A 146 -3.86 9.62 -7.96
CA GLN A 146 -3.45 10.33 -6.75
C GLN A 146 -4.36 9.99 -5.57
N GLN A 147 -3.83 10.10 -4.34
CA GLN A 147 -4.56 9.68 -3.13
C GLN A 147 -5.88 10.42 -2.91
N ALA A 148 -5.94 11.69 -3.32
CA ALA A 148 -7.13 12.53 -3.27
C ALA A 148 -7.92 12.53 -4.59
N PHE A 149 -8.13 11.33 -5.18
CA PHE A 149 -8.83 11.16 -6.45
C PHE A 149 -10.21 11.83 -6.49
N SER A 150 -10.67 12.17 -7.70
CA SER A 150 -11.96 12.82 -7.91
C SER A 150 -13.12 11.81 -7.83
N SER A 151 -14.36 12.31 -7.69
CA SER A 151 -15.52 11.43 -7.82
C SER A 151 -15.65 10.84 -9.23
N ASP A 152 -15.17 11.54 -10.27
CA ASP A 152 -15.19 11.04 -11.64
C ASP A 152 -14.24 9.84 -11.80
N GLU A 153 -13.03 9.94 -11.23
CA GLU A 153 -12.09 8.82 -11.20
C GLU A 153 -12.65 7.65 -10.39
N LEU A 154 -13.36 7.92 -9.28
CA LEU A 154 -14.08 6.87 -8.55
C LEU A 154 -15.14 6.18 -9.41
N VAL A 155 -15.92 6.95 -10.17
CA VAL A 155 -16.91 6.39 -11.11
C VAL A 155 -16.23 5.52 -12.17
N ASP A 156 -15.09 5.95 -12.69
CA ASP A 156 -14.29 5.15 -13.64
C ASP A 156 -13.76 3.86 -12.99
N MET A 157 -13.27 3.91 -11.75
CA MET A 157 -12.83 2.71 -11.01
C MET A 157 -13.99 1.72 -10.82
N ILE A 158 -15.20 2.20 -10.49
CA ILE A 158 -16.39 1.35 -10.35
C ILE A 158 -16.77 0.73 -11.69
N ARG A 159 -16.85 1.52 -12.76
CA ARG A 159 -17.39 1.07 -14.04
C ARG A 159 -16.41 0.26 -14.88
N ARG A 160 -15.14 0.65 -14.90
CA ARG A 160 -14.11 0.06 -15.77
C ARG A 160 -13.33 -1.03 -15.08
N CYS A 161 -13.04 -0.86 -13.79
CA CYS A 161 -12.25 -1.80 -13.02
C CYS A 161 -13.11 -2.73 -12.15
N GLY A 162 -14.42 -2.49 -12.08
CA GLY A 162 -15.35 -3.32 -11.31
C GLY A 162 -15.18 -3.16 -9.80
N LEU A 163 -14.75 -1.99 -9.31
CA LEU A 163 -14.54 -1.72 -7.89
C LEU A 163 -15.78 -2.12 -7.07
N THR A 164 -15.59 -2.99 -6.07
CA THR A 164 -16.65 -3.48 -5.19
C THR A 164 -16.56 -2.93 -3.77
N ARG A 165 -15.37 -2.52 -3.32
CA ARG A 165 -15.10 -2.13 -1.92
C ARG A 165 -14.21 -0.90 -1.80
N ILE A 166 -14.57 0.06 -0.94
CA ILE A 166 -13.76 1.26 -0.70
C ILE A 166 -13.12 1.23 0.69
N ASN A 167 -11.80 1.32 0.72
CA ASN A 167 -10.98 1.56 1.90
C ASN A 167 -10.17 2.85 1.68
N GLN A 168 -10.64 3.96 2.27
CA GLN A 168 -10.03 5.27 2.10
C GLN A 168 -9.98 6.04 3.42
N PHE A 169 -9.06 7.01 3.53
CA PHE A 169 -9.03 7.91 4.68
C PHE A 169 -10.35 8.71 4.78
N PRO A 170 -10.88 8.94 5.99
CA PRO A 170 -12.19 9.59 6.18
C PRO A 170 -12.33 10.95 5.49
N THR A 171 -11.25 11.73 5.43
CA THR A 171 -11.23 13.05 4.78
C THR A 171 -11.53 12.97 3.28
N TYR A 172 -10.97 11.97 2.60
CA TYR A 172 -11.19 11.75 1.17
C TYR A 172 -12.55 11.09 0.92
N LEU A 173 -12.93 10.10 1.71
CA LEU A 173 -14.25 9.45 1.59
C LEU A 173 -15.40 10.45 1.76
N SER A 174 -15.26 11.37 2.72
CA SER A 174 -16.25 12.42 2.98
C SER A 174 -16.50 13.32 1.75
N ARG A 175 -15.52 13.48 0.87
CA ARG A 175 -15.70 14.25 -0.38
C ARG A 175 -16.71 13.57 -1.30
N HIS A 176 -16.59 12.25 -1.49
CA HIS A 176 -17.49 11.47 -2.34
C HIS A 176 -18.90 11.40 -1.75
N ILE A 177 -19.01 11.21 -0.42
CA ILE A 177 -20.29 11.24 0.29
C ILE A 177 -20.97 12.62 0.17
N ARG A 178 -20.22 13.73 0.25
CA ARG A 178 -20.80 15.07 0.05
C ARG A 178 -21.24 15.29 -1.39
N ALA A 179 -20.47 14.82 -2.37
CA ALA A 179 -20.80 14.94 -3.78
C ALA A 179 -22.06 14.14 -4.13
N SER A 180 -22.23 12.94 -3.58
CA SER A 180 -23.38 12.07 -3.89
C SER A 180 -24.72 12.65 -3.43
N ARG A 181 -24.72 13.56 -2.44
CA ARG A 181 -25.93 14.31 -2.04
C ARG A 181 -26.48 15.21 -3.14
N ARG A 182 -25.67 15.57 -4.13
CA ARG A 182 -26.04 16.43 -5.27
C ARG A 182 -26.05 15.67 -6.60
N ASP A 183 -25.60 14.42 -6.61
CA ASP A 183 -25.53 13.58 -7.80
C ASP A 183 -26.15 12.19 -7.51
N PRO A 184 -27.42 11.97 -7.91
CA PRO A 184 -28.10 10.69 -7.74
C PRO A 184 -27.41 9.51 -8.43
N LYS A 185 -26.67 9.75 -9.53
CA LYS A 185 -25.94 8.67 -10.23
C LYS A 185 -24.75 8.21 -9.41
N LEU A 186 -23.99 9.15 -8.85
CA LEU A 186 -22.90 8.83 -7.93
C LEU A 186 -23.42 8.12 -6.68
N LEU A 187 -24.55 8.57 -6.12
CA LEU A 187 -25.17 7.90 -4.96
C LEU A 187 -25.51 6.44 -5.27
N ALA A 188 -26.15 6.18 -6.41
CA ALA A 188 -26.51 4.82 -6.81
C ALA A 188 -25.27 3.92 -6.99
N LEU A 189 -24.17 4.46 -7.52
CA LEU A 189 -22.91 3.73 -7.64
C LEU A 189 -22.30 3.40 -6.28
N LEU A 190 -22.28 4.37 -5.35
CA LEU A 190 -21.79 4.14 -3.98
C LEU A 190 -22.64 3.10 -3.23
N GLN A 191 -23.95 3.10 -3.42
CA GLN A 191 -24.85 2.09 -2.84
C GLN A 191 -24.68 0.69 -3.44
N GLY A 192 -24.03 0.57 -4.61
CA GLY A 192 -23.74 -0.72 -5.26
C GLY A 192 -22.46 -1.41 -4.74
N LEU A 193 -21.69 -0.72 -3.89
CA LEU A 193 -20.50 -1.27 -3.23
C LEU A 193 -20.90 -2.21 -2.10
N ASP A 194 -20.03 -3.17 -1.76
CA ASP A 194 -20.26 -4.09 -0.64
C ASP A 194 -19.93 -3.45 0.72
N ASP A 195 -19.05 -2.43 0.74
CA ASP A 195 -18.68 -1.60 1.89
C ASP A 195 -17.94 -0.30 1.51
#